data_AF-A0A2M7CWJ6-F1
#
_entry.id   AF-A0A2M7CWJ6-F1
#
_cell.length_a   1.000
_cell.length_b   1.000
_cell.length_c   1.000
_cell.angle_alpha   90.00
_cell.angle_beta   90.00
_cell.angle_gamma   90.00
#
_symmetry.space_group_name_H-M   'P 1'
#
loop_
_entity.id
_entity.type
_entity.pdbx_description
1 polymer ?
#
loop_
_entity_poly.entity_id
_entity_poly.type
_entity_poly.pdbx_seq_one_letter_code
_entity_poly.pdbx_strand_id
1 'polypeptide(L)'
;MELNYLDILLIIAGVAVGYLLSYIKSRFEVRIYKRELREYKEHLNRQMKITDEGNKNIEKELAQYKKENENLRISVKSLGQKPGRAELRLLNIYDVALRKMMLKAPGFSSAWEVSLQEAEREYEENETGLKSIIKKVFRPSISQQIESEYTGEQKEGFN
;
A
#
# COMPACT_ATOMS: atom_id res chain seq x y z
N MET A 1 60.93 57.50 33.96
CA MET A 1 59.77 56.98 34.73
C MET A 1 60.14 55.58 35.15
N GLU A 2 60.62 55.43 36.38
CA GLU A 2 60.93 54.13 36.97
C GLU A 2 59.60 53.39 37.16
N LEU A 3 59.38 52.31 36.42
CA LEU A 3 58.21 51.46 36.62
C LEU A 3 58.37 50.79 37.98
N ASN A 4 57.50 51.16 38.92
CA ASN A 4 57.57 50.65 40.29
C ASN A 4 57.24 49.16 40.29
N TYR A 5 57.90 48.36 41.13
CA TYR A 5 57.67 46.91 41.20
C TYR A 5 56.18 46.55 41.43
N LEU A 6 55.47 47.41 42.15
CA LEU A 6 54.03 47.29 42.38
C LEU A 6 53.18 47.41 41.11
N ASP A 7 53.57 48.27 40.16
CA ASP A 7 52.84 48.46 38.90
C ASP A 7 52.95 47.21 38.01
N ILE A 8 54.13 46.59 37.98
CA ILE A 8 54.37 45.34 37.24
C ILE A 8 53.55 44.19 37.84
N LEU A 9 53.48 44.11 39.18
CA LEU A 9 52.73 43.05 39.88
C LEU A 9 51.21 43.18 39.66
N LEU A 10 50.67 44.41 39.62
CA LEU A 10 49.26 44.66 39.32
C LEU A 10 48.90 44.29 37.88
N ILE A 11 49.77 44.56 36.91
CA ILE A 11 49.55 44.18 35.51
C ILE A 11 49.52 42.65 35.38
N ILE A 12 50.47 41.94 36.00
CA ILE A 12 50.51 40.48 35.99
C ILE A 12 49.25 39.89 36.66
N ALA A 13 48.83 40.45 37.80
CA ALA A 13 47.61 40.03 38.47
C ALA A 13 46.36 40.24 37.59
N GLY A 14 46.26 41.37 36.89
CA GLY A 14 45.16 41.64 35.96
C GLY A 14 45.10 40.65 34.79
N VAL A 15 46.25 40.32 34.20
CA VAL A 15 46.34 39.31 33.12
C VAL A 15 45.98 37.93 33.64
N ALA A 16 46.44 37.54 34.84
CA ALA A 16 46.13 36.26 35.45
C ALA A 16 44.63 36.11 35.73
N VAL A 17 43.99 37.15 36.26
CA VAL A 17 42.54 37.16 36.51
C VAL A 17 41.75 37.12 35.21
N GLY A 18 42.15 37.90 34.19
CA GLY A 18 41.53 37.87 32.87
C GLY A 18 41.62 36.50 32.20
N TYR A 19 42.78 35.84 32.32
CA TYR A 19 42.97 34.48 31.83
C TYR A 19 42.10 33.47 32.58
N LEU A 20 42.02 33.58 33.91
CA LEU A 20 41.20 32.69 34.73
C LEU A 20 39.71 32.81 34.39
N LEU A 21 39.19 34.04 34.25
CA LEU A 21 37.79 34.28 33.88
C LEU A 21 37.48 33.79 32.46
N SER A 22 38.39 34.03 31.51
CA SER A 22 38.26 33.53 30.14
C SER A 22 38.25 31.99 30.10
N TYR A 23 39.14 31.35 30.86
CA TYR A 23 39.20 29.90 30.98
C TYR A 23 37.91 29.31 31.55
N ILE A 24 37.38 29.90 32.63
CA ILE A 24 36.13 29.45 33.23
C ILE A 24 34.97 29.59 32.24
N LYS A 25 34.83 30.75 31.57
CA LYS A 25 33.77 30.99 30.57
C LYS A 25 33.83 29.98 29.43
N SER A 26 35.02 29.76 28.87
CA SER A 26 35.23 28.79 27.78
C SER A 26 34.82 27.36 28.18
N ARG A 27 35.09 26.96 29.42
CA ARG A 27 34.71 25.62 29.93
C ARG A 27 33.20 25.47 30.08
N PHE A 28 32.48 26.52 30.44
CA PHE A 28 31.01 26.50 30.48
C PHE A 28 30.40 26.42 29.09
N GLU A 29 30.88 27.23 28.15
CA GLU A 29 30.39 27.29 26.77
C GLU A 29 30.59 25.96 26.04
N VAL A 30 31.77 25.34 26.18
CA VAL A 30 32.04 23.99 25.64
C VAL A 30 31.12 22.92 26.26
N ARG A 31 30.74 23.05 27.54
CA ARG A 31 29.79 22.11 28.16
C ARG A 31 28.38 22.26 27.61
N ILE A 32 27.95 23.49 27.34
CA ILE A 32 26.63 23.76 26.74
C ILE A 32 26.57 23.17 25.33
N TYR A 33 27.53 23.49 24.46
CA TYR A 33 27.57 22.94 23.11
C TYR A 33 27.67 21.41 23.08
N LYS A 34 28.41 20.80 24.02
CA LYS A 34 28.45 19.34 24.15
C LYS A 34 27.12 18.74 24.57
N ARG A 35 26.35 19.43 25.42
CA ARG A 35 25.01 19.01 25.82
C ARG A 35 24.06 19.09 24.63
N GLU A 36 24.03 20.22 23.93
CA GLU A 36 23.18 20.42 22.74
C GLU A 36 23.51 19.39 21.65
N LEU A 37 24.80 19.14 21.39
CA LEU A 37 25.22 18.14 20.41
C LEU A 37 24.77 16.72 20.81
N ARG A 38 24.78 16.41 22.12
CA ARG A 38 24.30 15.12 22.63
C ARG A 38 22.79 14.99 22.45
N GLU A 39 22.05 16.03 22.80
CA GLU A 39 20.59 16.07 22.63
C GLU A 39 20.22 15.92 21.15
N TYR A 40 20.92 16.61 20.24
CA TYR A 40 20.68 16.51 18.81
C TYR A 40 20.94 15.10 18.26
N LYS A 41 22.04 14.46 18.70
CA LYS A 41 22.33 13.06 18.36
C LYS A 41 21.28 12.10 18.90
N GLU A 42 20.78 12.34 20.11
CA GLU A 42 19.74 11.51 20.72
C GLU A 42 18.40 11.66 19.99
N HIS A 43 18.03 12.89 19.63
CA HIS A 43 16.85 13.17 18.81
C HIS A 43 16.94 12.50 17.44
N LEU A 44 18.09 12.59 16.76
CA LEU A 44 18.30 11.93 15.48
C LEU A 44 18.20 10.41 15.60
N ASN A 45 18.83 9.82 16.61
CA ASN A 45 18.78 8.38 16.83
C ASN A 45 17.35 7.91 17.14
N ARG A 46 16.60 8.69 17.94
CA ARG A 46 15.18 8.42 18.19
C ARG A 46 14.36 8.49 16.90
N GLN A 47 14.58 9.51 16.06
CA GLN A 47 13.88 9.63 14.78
C GLN A 47 14.22 8.47 13.85
N MET A 48 15.50 8.12 13.69
CA MET A 48 15.92 6.96 12.90
C MET A 48 15.26 5.67 13.39
N LYS A 49 15.23 5.45 14.72
CA LYS A 49 14.58 4.28 15.31
C LYS A 49 13.08 4.25 15.03
N ILE A 50 12.39 5.39 15.18
CA ILE A 50 10.95 5.50 14.87
C ILE A 50 10.69 5.23 13.39
N THR A 51 11.50 5.80 12.50
CA THR A 51 11.38 5.59 11.05
C THR A 51 11.66 4.14 10.66
N ASP A 52 12.67 3.51 11.25
CA ASP A 52 12.99 2.08 11.00
C ASP A 52 11.88 1.16 11.52
N GLU A 53 11.36 1.40 12.73
CA GLU A 53 10.21 0.65 13.28
C GLU A 53 8.95 0.85 12.44
N GLY A 54 8.67 2.09 12.00
CA GLY A 54 7.56 2.40 11.10
C GLY A 54 7.70 1.70 9.75
N ASN A 55 8.90 1.72 9.15
CA ASN A 55 9.17 1.07 7.88
C ASN A 55 9.00 -0.46 7.98
N LYS A 56 9.50 -1.07 9.07
CA LYS A 56 9.30 -2.51 9.33
C LYS A 56 7.84 -2.90 9.47
N ASN A 57 7.03 -2.06 10.12
CA ASN A 57 5.59 -2.30 10.22
C ASN A 57 4.91 -2.23 8.85
N ILE A 58 5.24 -1.22 8.04
CA ILE A 58 4.73 -1.08 6.67
C ILE A 58 5.12 -2.30 5.82
N GLU A 59 6.38 -2.73 5.87
CA GLU A 59 6.83 -3.93 5.15
C GLU A 59 6.09 -5.20 5.61
N LYS A 60 5.85 -5.34 6.91
CA LYS A 60 5.11 -6.47 7.47
C LYS A 60 3.65 -6.47 7.03
N GLU A 61 2.98 -5.32 7.06
CA GLU A 61 1.60 -5.16 6.58
C GLU A 61 1.51 -5.45 5.08
N LEU A 62 2.46 -4.96 4.29
CA LEU A 62 2.54 -5.22 2.85
C LEU A 62 2.70 -6.72 2.57
N ALA A 63 3.58 -7.41 3.31
CA ALA A 63 3.75 -8.85 3.21
C ALA A 63 2.47 -9.61 3.60
N GLN A 64 1.77 -9.15 4.65
CA GLN A 64 0.49 -9.72 5.06
C GLN A 64 -0.58 -9.54 3.99
N TYR A 65 -0.76 -8.32 3.46
CA TYR A 65 -1.74 -8.04 2.41
C TYR A 65 -1.47 -8.82 1.13
N LYS A 66 -0.20 -8.96 0.72
CA LYS A 66 0.16 -9.81 -0.43
C LYS A 66 -0.24 -11.27 -0.20
N LYS A 67 -0.01 -11.79 1.00
CA LYS A 67 -0.39 -13.16 1.38
C LYS A 67 -1.91 -13.33 1.38
N GLU A 68 -2.64 -12.39 1.97
CA GLU A 68 -4.11 -12.41 1.99
C GLU A 68 -4.69 -12.29 0.58
N ASN A 69 -4.13 -11.43 -0.26
CA ASN A 69 -4.56 -11.27 -1.65
C ASN A 69 -4.38 -12.56 -2.44
N GLU A 70 -3.23 -13.24 -2.31
CA GLU A 70 -3.00 -14.54 -2.96
C GLU A 70 -3.95 -15.61 -2.42
N ASN A 71 -4.17 -15.65 -1.11
CA ASN A 71 -5.13 -16.58 -0.50
C ASN A 71 -6.56 -16.33 -1.02
N LEU A 72 -6.98 -15.07 -1.14
CA LEU A 72 -8.28 -14.71 -1.68
C LEU A 72 -8.37 -15.07 -3.16
N ARG A 73 -7.34 -14.81 -3.96
CA ARG A 73 -7.29 -15.21 -5.37
C ARG A 73 -7.44 -16.72 -5.53
N ILE A 74 -6.72 -17.50 -4.74
CA ILE A 74 -6.82 -18.97 -4.71
C ILE A 74 -8.23 -19.39 -4.27
N SER A 75 -8.78 -18.75 -3.23
CA SER A 75 -10.13 -19.06 -2.72
C SER A 75 -11.22 -18.77 -3.74
N VAL A 76 -11.16 -17.62 -4.42
CA VAL A 76 -12.08 -17.25 -5.51
C VAL A 76 -11.96 -18.24 -6.67
N LYS A 77 -10.75 -18.59 -7.07
CA LYS A 77 -10.52 -19.62 -8.11
C LYS A 77 -11.06 -20.99 -7.68
N SER A 78 -10.84 -21.38 -6.43
CA SER A 78 -11.32 -22.65 -5.88
C SER A 78 -12.85 -22.68 -5.74
N LEU A 79 -13.48 -21.56 -5.40
CA LEU A 79 -14.93 -21.41 -5.34
C LEU A 79 -15.54 -21.51 -6.75
N GLY A 80 -14.93 -20.86 -7.75
CA GLY A 80 -15.39 -20.95 -9.14
C GLY A 80 -15.18 -22.32 -9.78
N GLN A 81 -14.16 -23.09 -9.37
CA GLN A 81 -13.89 -24.43 -9.92
C GLN A 81 -14.66 -25.56 -9.23
N LYS A 82 -15.20 -25.32 -8.03
CA LYS A 82 -16.01 -26.30 -7.30
C LYS A 82 -17.42 -25.75 -7.16
N PRO A 83 -18.32 -25.94 -8.15
CA PRO A 83 -19.75 -25.82 -7.88
C PRO A 83 -20.02 -26.64 -6.61
N GLY A 84 -20.61 -26.01 -5.61
CA GLY A 84 -20.67 -26.60 -4.28
C GLY A 84 -21.29 -28.00 -4.33
N ARG A 85 -20.93 -28.91 -3.41
CA ARG A 85 -21.63 -30.22 -3.33
C ARG A 85 -23.15 -30.05 -3.21
N ALA A 86 -23.60 -28.91 -2.67
CA ALA A 86 -25.00 -28.51 -2.61
C ALA A 86 -25.59 -28.19 -4.00
N GLU A 87 -24.88 -27.44 -4.84
CA GLU A 87 -25.31 -27.08 -6.21
C GLU A 87 -25.35 -28.30 -7.12
N LEU A 88 -24.31 -29.15 -7.07
CA LEU A 88 -24.29 -30.41 -7.82
C LEU A 88 -25.42 -31.36 -7.39
N ARG A 89 -25.69 -31.44 -6.07
CA ARG A 89 -26.82 -32.21 -5.55
C ARG A 89 -28.14 -31.63 -6.03
N LEU A 90 -28.29 -30.31 -5.99
CA LEU A 90 -29.49 -29.62 -6.42
C LEU A 90 -29.75 -29.83 -7.92
N LEU A 91 -28.72 -29.69 -8.75
CA LEU A 91 -28.78 -29.97 -10.19
C LEU A 91 -29.21 -31.41 -10.46
N ASN A 92 -28.66 -32.38 -9.73
CA ASN A 92 -29.04 -33.79 -9.87
C ASN A 92 -30.52 -34.02 -9.46
N ILE A 93 -30.97 -33.39 -8.37
CA ILE A 93 -32.37 -33.46 -7.93
C ILE A 93 -33.30 -32.88 -9.00
N TYR A 94 -32.94 -31.73 -9.60
CA TYR A 94 -33.71 -31.14 -10.69
C TYR A 94 -33.75 -32.01 -11.94
N ASP A 95 -32.62 -32.58 -12.37
CA ASP A 95 -32.58 -33.50 -13.53
C ASP A 95 -33.49 -34.72 -13.32
N VAL A 96 -33.43 -35.33 -12.13
CA VAL A 96 -34.29 -36.46 -11.78
C VAL A 96 -35.77 -36.05 -11.72
N ALA A 97 -36.08 -34.87 -11.19
CA ALA A 97 -37.44 -34.34 -11.15
C ALA A 97 -37.99 -34.09 -12.56
N LEU A 98 -37.19 -33.48 -13.45
CA LEU A 98 -37.55 -33.23 -14.84
C LEU A 98 -37.83 -34.53 -15.61
N ARG A 99 -36.96 -35.53 -15.48
CA ARG A 99 -37.17 -36.86 -16.08
C ARG A 99 -38.48 -37.50 -15.60
N LYS A 100 -38.80 -37.37 -14.31
CA LYS A 100 -40.08 -37.87 -13.75
C LYS A 100 -41.28 -37.09 -14.28
N MET A 101 -41.16 -35.78 -14.50
CA MET A 101 -42.23 -34.96 -15.07
C MET A 101 -42.48 -35.29 -16.55
N MET A 102 -41.42 -35.48 -17.35
CA MET A 102 -41.53 -35.91 -18.75
C MET A 102 -42.30 -37.23 -18.90
N LEU A 103 -42.12 -38.16 -17.97
CA LEU A 103 -42.86 -39.44 -17.98
C LEU A 103 -44.33 -39.32 -17.55
N LYS A 104 -44.67 -38.29 -16.77
CA LYS A 104 -46.01 -38.12 -16.17
C LYS A 104 -46.91 -37.16 -16.93
N ALA A 105 -46.34 -36.25 -17.72
CA ALA A 105 -47.09 -35.20 -18.40
C ALA A 105 -46.80 -35.22 -19.92
N PRO A 106 -47.76 -35.67 -20.76
CA PRO A 106 -47.60 -35.61 -22.20
C PRO A 106 -47.50 -34.15 -22.68
N GLY A 107 -46.56 -33.88 -23.59
CA GLY A 107 -46.29 -32.53 -24.11
C GLY A 107 -45.38 -31.66 -23.23
N PHE A 108 -45.04 -32.11 -22.00
CA PHE A 108 -44.13 -31.37 -21.12
C PHE A 108 -42.73 -31.24 -21.72
N SER A 109 -42.21 -32.29 -22.37
CA SER A 109 -40.86 -32.28 -22.95
C SER A 109 -40.69 -31.19 -24.01
N SER A 110 -41.65 -31.00 -24.91
CA SER A 110 -41.55 -29.98 -25.97
C SER A 110 -41.70 -28.57 -25.41
N ALA A 111 -42.62 -28.36 -24.45
CA ALA A 111 -42.78 -27.07 -23.81
C ALA A 111 -41.54 -26.68 -23.00
N TRP A 112 -40.95 -27.65 -22.28
CA TRP A 112 -39.71 -27.44 -21.53
C TRP A 112 -38.52 -27.12 -22.43
N GLU A 113 -38.37 -27.82 -23.56
CA GLU A 113 -37.28 -27.57 -24.52
C GLU A 113 -37.37 -26.17 -25.12
N VAL A 114 -38.58 -25.73 -25.51
CA VAL A 114 -38.79 -24.35 -26.01
C VAL A 114 -38.49 -23.31 -24.92
N SER A 115 -38.97 -23.52 -23.70
CA SER A 115 -38.68 -22.60 -22.59
C SER A 115 -37.20 -22.60 -22.19
N LEU A 116 -36.49 -23.72 -22.32
CA LEU A 116 -35.06 -23.78 -22.07
C LEU A 116 -34.29 -22.97 -23.11
N GLN A 117 -34.62 -23.13 -24.38
CA GLN A 117 -34.00 -22.38 -25.47
C GLN A 117 -34.25 -20.87 -25.36
N GLU A 118 -35.45 -20.48 -24.93
CA GLU A 118 -35.79 -19.07 -24.65
C GLU A 118 -34.97 -18.52 -23.47
N ALA A 119 -34.85 -19.28 -22.38
CA ALA A 119 -34.05 -18.89 -21.22
C ALA A 119 -32.54 -18.80 -21.53
N GLU A 120 -31.99 -19.70 -22.34
CA GLU A 120 -30.59 -19.64 -22.80
C GLU A 120 -30.34 -18.35 -23.60
N ARG A 121 -31.26 -18.01 -24.50
CA ARG A 121 -31.18 -16.78 -25.30
C ARG A 121 -31.24 -15.52 -24.45
N GLU A 122 -32.18 -15.44 -23.49
CA GLU A 122 -32.26 -14.31 -22.55
C GLU A 122 -30.99 -14.17 -21.71
N TYR A 123 -30.36 -15.29 -21.32
CA TYR A 123 -29.12 -15.28 -20.57
C TYR A 123 -27.94 -14.72 -21.39
N GLU A 124 -27.78 -15.17 -22.64
CA GLU A 124 -26.74 -14.66 -23.55
C GLU A 124 -26.91 -13.16 -23.86
N GLU A 125 -28.15 -12.71 -24.08
CA GLU A 125 -28.49 -11.30 -24.30
C GLU A 125 -28.16 -10.45 -23.05
N ASN A 126 -28.38 -10.98 -21.85
CA ASN A 126 -28.02 -10.31 -20.59
C ASN A 126 -26.50 -10.24 -20.35
N GLU A 127 -25.75 -11.32 -20.62
CA GLU A 127 -24.28 -11.29 -20.49
C GLU A 127 -23.63 -10.29 -21.46
N THR A 128 -24.12 -10.22 -22.69
CA THR A 128 -23.63 -9.27 -23.69
C THR A 128 -24.03 -7.82 -23.36
N GLY A 129 -25.24 -7.62 -22.81
CA GLY A 129 -25.70 -6.33 -22.28
C GLY A 129 -24.86 -5.80 -21.12
N LEU A 130 -24.53 -6.65 -20.14
CA LEU A 130 -23.68 -6.28 -19.00
C LEU A 130 -22.24 -5.95 -19.43
N LYS A 131 -21.66 -6.72 -20.36
CA LYS A 131 -20.34 -6.41 -20.96
C LYS A 131 -20.33 -5.03 -21.65
N SER A 132 -21.41 -4.67 -22.34
CA SER A 132 -21.56 -3.35 -22.99
C SER A 132 -21.61 -2.21 -21.97
N ILE A 133 -22.34 -2.39 -20.87
CA ILE A 133 -22.46 -1.39 -19.80
C ILE A 133 -21.12 -1.19 -19.08
N ILE A 134 -20.43 -2.28 -18.71
CA ILE A 134 -19.08 -2.23 -18.10
C ILE A 134 -18.12 -1.49 -19.04
N LYS A 135 -18.10 -1.84 -20.33
CA LYS A 135 -17.26 -1.15 -21.32
C LYS A 135 -17.58 0.35 -21.43
N LYS A 136 -18.84 0.75 -21.27
CA LYS A 136 -19.25 2.17 -21.32
C LYS A 136 -18.83 2.95 -20.07
N VAL A 137 -18.82 2.30 -18.90
CA VAL A 137 -18.46 2.91 -17.61
C VAL A 137 -16.94 2.98 -17.40
N PHE A 138 -16.16 2.00 -17.87
CA PHE A 138 -14.70 1.96 -17.71
C PHE A 138 -13.91 2.60 -18.86
N ARG A 139 -14.58 3.10 -19.91
CA ARG A 139 -13.93 3.77 -21.06
C ARG A 139 -13.26 5.12 -20.78
N PRO A 140 -13.61 5.93 -19.75
CA PRO A 140 -12.90 7.19 -19.55
C PRO A 140 -11.52 7.05 -18.89
N SER A 141 -11.20 5.94 -18.20
CA SER A 141 -9.97 5.87 -17.39
C SER A 141 -8.80 5.11 -18.03
N ILE A 142 -9.04 4.19 -18.96
CA ILE A 142 -7.98 3.42 -19.63
C ILE A 142 -7.40 4.15 -20.85
N SER A 143 -8.19 4.97 -21.54
CA SER A 143 -7.72 5.73 -22.72
C SER A 143 -6.63 6.74 -22.35
N GLN A 144 -6.64 7.25 -21.11
CA GLN A 144 -5.68 8.25 -20.64
C GLN A 144 -4.33 7.64 -20.21
N GLN A 145 -4.29 6.37 -19.82
CA GLN A 145 -3.03 5.66 -19.51
C GLN A 145 -2.31 5.18 -20.77
N ILE A 146 -3.05 4.74 -21.78
CA ILE A 146 -2.45 4.26 -23.04
C ILE A 146 -1.85 5.44 -23.83
N GLU A 147 -2.47 6.62 -23.84
CA GLU A 147 -1.94 7.78 -24.56
C GLU A 147 -0.70 8.40 -23.89
N SER A 148 -0.56 8.27 -22.56
CA SER A 148 0.65 8.67 -21.83
C SER A 148 1.84 7.72 -22.04
N GLU A 149 1.60 6.45 -22.34
CA GLU A 149 2.66 5.46 -22.57
C GLU A 149 3.25 5.59 -23.99
N TYR A 150 2.43 5.92 -25.00
CA TYR A 150 2.92 6.17 -26.37
C TYR A 150 3.61 7.52 -26.58
N THR A 151 3.30 8.55 -25.78
CA THR A 151 3.97 9.87 -25.88
C THR A 151 5.24 9.98 -25.04
N GLY A 152 5.48 9.04 -24.11
CA GLY A 152 6.70 8.94 -23.31
C GLY A 152 7.88 8.33 -24.08
N GLU A 153 7.66 7.28 -24.86
CA GLU A 153 8.73 6.58 -25.58
C GLU A 153 9.31 7.35 -26.78
N GLN A 154 8.56 8.29 -27.38
CA GLN A 154 9.05 9.05 -28.54
C GLN A 154 9.99 10.22 -28.19
N LYS A 155 10.20 10.55 -26.91
CA LYS A 155 11.05 11.69 -26.51
C LYS A 155 12.44 11.31 -25.97
N GLU A 156 12.75 10.03 -25.78
CA GLU A 156 14.09 9.60 -25.34
C GLU A 156 15.02 9.12 -26.48
N GLY A 157 14.56 9.17 -27.73
CA GLY A 157 15.35 8.73 -28.90
C GLY A 157 16.11 9.81 -29.67
N PHE A 158 16.07 11.08 -29.24
CA PHE A 158 16.78 12.16 -29.94
C PHE A 158 17.29 13.22 -28.96
N ASN A 159 18.46 12.97 -28.37
CA ASN A 159 19.48 13.96 -28.03
C ASN A 159 20.82 13.25 -27.80
#